data_AF-A0A429ZQ58-F1
#
_entry.id   AF-A0A429ZQ58-F1
#
_cell.length_a   1.000
_cell.length_b   1.000
_cell.length_c   1.000
_cell.angle_alpha   90.00
_cell.angle_beta   90.00
_cell.angle_gamma   90.00
#
_symmetry.space_group_name_H-M   'P 1'
#
loop_
_entity.id
_entity.type
_entity.pdbx_description
1 polymer ?
#
loop_
_entity_poly.entity_id
_entity_poly.type
_entity_poly.pdbx_seq_one_letter_code
_entity_poly.pdbx_strand_id
1 'polypeptide(L)'
;MRSLTSSQLTAFSLLIQKRVYLWVIGLGLAMIFLSFQIINNPQANIATVFFRGIAIAEVGEPSIQLPVAWVIYLIAPIFIIGTALIELWEKKAILLRGLQYKKRIFFTINLLCIACVTLSYVTLTSIWMYLANCFIRTNDNLKINVKELTLLFICLVLNLLLLLLIHSIISLFNKALGVIGCSFIIILTPYTKISLYPLNLTMLSRYQEVPWLKAIVVLILMIILMATIYYFIFKNKEYK
;
A
#
# COMPACT_ATOMS: atom_id res chain seq x y z
N MET A 1 24.82 -14.12 12.72
CA MET A 1 23.53 -13.77 12.05
C MET A 1 23.10 -12.30 12.22
N ARG A 2 23.51 -11.57 13.28
CA ARG A 2 23.18 -10.15 13.50
C ARG A 2 23.80 -9.12 12.49
N SER A 3 24.65 -9.54 11.54
CA SER A 3 25.46 -8.62 10.72
C SER A 3 24.97 -8.37 9.27
N LEU A 4 23.96 -9.08 8.76
CA LEU A 4 23.46 -8.87 7.38
C LEU A 4 22.07 -8.24 7.32
N THR A 5 21.15 -8.72 8.15
CA THR A 5 19.77 -8.20 8.20
C THR A 5 19.75 -6.73 8.60
N SER A 6 20.44 -6.39 9.68
CA SER A 6 20.58 -5.01 10.15
C SER A 6 21.25 -4.12 9.10
N SER A 7 22.36 -4.57 8.50
CA SER A 7 23.09 -3.76 7.51
C SER A 7 22.34 -3.60 6.18
N GLN A 8 21.45 -4.53 5.81
CA GLN A 8 20.57 -4.40 4.65
C GLN A 8 19.37 -3.50 4.95
N LEU A 9 18.76 -3.64 6.12
CA LEU A 9 17.67 -2.77 6.56
C LEU A 9 18.11 -1.31 6.69
N THR A 10 19.30 -1.04 7.24
CA THR A 10 19.82 0.33 7.33
C THR A 10 20.10 0.91 5.95
N ALA A 11 20.75 0.14 5.06
CA ALA A 11 20.99 0.57 3.68
C ALA A 11 19.68 0.82 2.92
N PHE A 12 18.69 -0.05 3.07
CA PHE A 12 17.37 0.13 2.47
C PHE A 12 16.66 1.36 3.02
N SER A 13 16.68 1.56 4.34
CA SER A 13 16.11 2.72 5.00
C SER A 13 16.69 4.02 4.44
N LEU A 14 18.02 4.11 4.29
CA LEU A 14 18.69 5.28 3.71
C LEU A 14 18.26 5.55 2.25
N LEU A 15 17.99 4.51 1.45
CA LEU A 15 17.51 4.68 0.06
C LEU A 15 16.09 5.24 -0.01
N ILE A 16 15.20 4.79 0.87
CA ILE A 16 13.79 5.20 0.84
C ILE A 16 13.50 6.46 1.67
N GLN A 17 14.38 6.85 2.60
CA GLN A 17 14.13 7.88 3.61
C GLN A 17 13.56 9.18 3.04
N LYS A 18 14.21 9.75 2.01
CA LYS A 18 13.75 11.00 1.39
C LYS A 18 12.35 10.86 0.76
N ARG A 19 12.07 9.72 0.14
CA ARG A 19 10.77 9.43 -0.50
C ARG A 19 9.68 9.21 0.54
N VAL A 20 9.99 8.52 1.63
CA VAL A 20 9.09 8.33 2.78
C VAL A 20 8.70 9.69 3.35
N TYR A 21 9.67 10.58 3.63
CA TYR A 21 9.34 11.90 4.16
C TYR A 21 8.46 12.70 3.20
N LEU A 22 8.81 12.75 1.92
CA LEU A 22 8.02 13.48 0.92
C LEU A 22 6.57 13.00 0.89
N TRP A 23 6.36 11.69 0.78
CA TRP A 23 5.02 11.13 0.61
C TRP A 23 4.20 11.13 1.91
N VAL A 24 4.80 10.72 3.03
CA VAL A 24 4.09 10.65 4.32
C VAL A 24 3.76 12.04 4.85
N ILE A 25 4.71 12.98 4.79
CA ILE A 25 4.46 14.37 5.24
C ILE A 25 3.51 15.06 4.25
N GLY A 26 3.72 14.89 2.94
CA GLY A 26 2.83 15.47 1.93
C GLY A 26 1.38 15.01 2.08
N LEU A 27 1.15 13.71 2.28
CA LEU A 27 -0.17 13.17 2.56
C LEU A 27 -0.73 13.65 3.90
N GLY A 28 0.11 13.70 4.95
CA GLY A 28 -0.30 14.22 6.26
C GLY A 28 -0.78 15.67 6.21
N LEU A 29 -0.04 16.53 5.50
CA LEU A 29 -0.45 17.92 5.27
C LEU A 29 -1.73 18.02 4.44
N ALA A 30 -1.88 17.19 3.40
CA ALA A 30 -3.11 17.13 2.61
C ALA A 30 -4.32 16.71 3.47
N MET A 31 -4.15 15.74 4.38
CA MET A 31 -5.19 15.33 5.33
C MET A 31 -5.58 16.46 6.29
N ILE A 32 -4.63 17.21 6.81
CA ILE A 32 -4.91 18.39 7.65
C ILE A 32 -5.63 19.48 6.85
N PHE A 33 -5.17 19.77 5.63
CA PHE A 33 -5.82 20.78 4.81
C PHE A 33 -7.27 20.40 4.49
N LEU A 34 -7.51 19.13 4.15
CA LEU A 34 -8.86 18.61 3.94
C LEU A 34 -9.70 18.64 5.22
N SER A 35 -9.09 18.48 6.41
CA SER A 35 -9.84 18.54 7.67
C SER A 35 -10.38 19.94 7.96
N PHE A 36 -9.64 20.99 7.59
CA PHE A 36 -10.14 22.36 7.64
C PHE A 36 -11.30 22.61 6.67
N GLN A 37 -11.30 21.99 5.48
CA GLN A 37 -12.40 22.14 4.52
C GLN A 37 -13.71 21.50 4.99
N ILE A 38 -13.62 20.41 5.75
CA ILE A 38 -14.78 19.65 6.23
C ILE A 38 -15.11 19.93 7.70
N ILE A 39 -14.48 20.94 8.32
CA ILE A 39 -14.59 21.23 9.76
C ILE A 39 -16.05 21.48 10.20
N ASN A 40 -16.87 22.04 9.32
CA ASN A 40 -18.28 22.34 9.57
C ASN A 40 -19.22 21.23 9.12
N ASN A 41 -18.71 20.11 8.58
CA ASN A 41 -19.52 18.98 8.15
C ASN A 41 -19.56 17.90 9.25
N PRO A 42 -20.65 17.81 10.02
CA PRO A 42 -20.76 16.89 11.14
C PRO A 42 -20.95 15.43 10.71
N GLN A 43 -20.99 15.12 9.41
CA GLN A 43 -21.06 13.76 8.88
C GLN A 43 -19.76 13.32 8.16
N ALA A 44 -18.77 14.20 8.06
CA ALA A 44 -17.53 13.92 7.37
C ALA A 44 -16.40 13.54 8.34
N ASN A 45 -15.59 12.57 7.93
CA ASN A 45 -14.35 12.20 8.58
C ASN A 45 -13.27 12.07 7.51
N ILE A 46 -12.00 12.33 7.85
CA ILE A 46 -10.91 12.18 6.88
C ILE A 46 -10.84 10.77 6.29
N ALA A 47 -11.10 9.73 7.08
CA ALA A 47 -11.13 8.36 6.59
C ALA A 47 -12.26 8.16 5.56
N THR A 48 -13.44 8.76 5.77
CA THR A 48 -14.53 8.66 4.77
C THR A 48 -14.21 9.48 3.53
N VAL A 49 -13.56 10.64 3.64
CA VAL A 49 -13.13 11.41 2.47
C VAL A 49 -12.08 10.66 1.64
N PHE A 50 -11.10 10.02 2.27
CA PHE A 50 -10.05 9.29 1.56
C PHE A 50 -10.52 7.95 1.01
N PHE A 51 -11.37 7.23 1.75
CA PHE A 51 -11.68 5.83 1.45
C PHE A 51 -13.14 5.56 1.09
N ARG A 52 -13.99 6.58 0.90
CA ARG A 52 -15.38 6.35 0.44
C ARG A 52 -15.41 5.49 -0.81
N GLY A 53 -14.58 5.79 -1.81
CA GLY A 53 -14.55 5.07 -3.09
C GLY A 53 -15.86 5.18 -3.86
N ILE A 54 -16.08 4.25 -4.80
CA ILE A 54 -17.28 4.16 -5.66
C ILE A 54 -18.04 2.88 -5.32
N ALA A 55 -19.34 2.94 -5.07
CA ALA A 55 -20.15 1.75 -4.79
C ALA A 55 -20.25 0.83 -6.02
N ILE A 56 -20.49 -0.48 -5.86
CA ILE A 56 -20.60 -1.39 -7.03
C ILE A 56 -21.83 -1.02 -7.87
N ALA A 57 -22.92 -0.59 -7.23
CA ALA A 57 -24.13 -0.14 -7.91
C ALA A 57 -23.91 1.08 -8.83
N GLU A 58 -23.01 1.99 -8.44
CA GLU A 58 -22.68 3.21 -9.19
C GLU A 58 -21.79 2.90 -10.42
N VAL A 59 -21.24 1.69 -10.53
CA VAL A 59 -20.38 1.31 -11.67
C VAL A 59 -21.22 1.17 -12.96
N GLY A 60 -20.87 1.95 -13.98
CA GLY A 60 -21.61 2.09 -15.24
C GLY A 60 -22.47 3.35 -15.34
N GLU A 61 -22.61 4.15 -14.29
CA GLU A 61 -23.25 5.47 -14.38
C GLU A 61 -22.37 6.47 -15.16
N PRO A 62 -22.97 7.41 -15.92
CA PRO A 62 -22.23 8.38 -16.73
C PRO A 62 -21.43 9.39 -15.88
N SER A 63 -21.71 9.52 -14.58
CA SER A 63 -21.12 10.50 -13.67
C SER A 63 -20.14 9.91 -12.66
N ILE A 64 -19.48 8.80 -12.98
CA ILE A 64 -18.50 8.19 -12.06
C ILE A 64 -17.24 9.04 -12.01
N GLN A 65 -16.97 9.60 -10.83
CA GLN A 65 -15.75 10.36 -10.55
C GLN A 65 -14.68 9.47 -9.91
N LEU A 66 -13.46 9.53 -10.43
CA LEU A 66 -12.33 8.81 -9.87
C LEU A 66 -12.06 9.28 -8.42
N PRO A 67 -11.95 8.38 -7.43
CA PRO A 67 -11.66 8.75 -6.04
C PRO A 67 -10.17 9.11 -5.92
N VAL A 68 -9.82 10.35 -6.27
CA VAL A 68 -8.42 10.81 -6.39
C VAL A 68 -7.63 10.62 -5.09
N ALA A 69 -8.23 10.93 -3.93
CA ALA A 69 -7.56 10.76 -2.63
C ALA A 69 -7.20 9.29 -2.35
N TRP A 70 -8.10 8.36 -2.65
CA TRP A 70 -7.88 6.92 -2.55
C TRP A 70 -6.76 6.46 -3.49
N VAL A 71 -6.77 6.92 -4.74
CA VAL A 71 -5.76 6.57 -5.75
C VAL A 71 -4.37 7.05 -5.31
N ILE A 72 -4.25 8.32 -4.90
CA ILE A 72 -2.97 8.89 -4.44
C ILE A 72 -2.47 8.12 -3.21
N TYR A 73 -3.35 7.79 -2.26
CA TYR A 73 -3.00 7.03 -1.07
C TYR A 73 -2.39 5.66 -1.40
N LEU A 74 -2.96 4.93 -2.36
CA LEU A 74 -2.46 3.60 -2.75
C LEU A 74 -1.24 3.65 -3.66
N ILE A 75 -1.08 4.73 -4.44
CA ILE A 75 0.06 4.92 -5.32
C ILE A 75 1.33 5.35 -4.55
N ALA A 76 1.20 6.10 -3.46
CA ALA A 76 2.34 6.63 -2.72
C ALA A 76 3.37 5.55 -2.27
N PRO A 77 2.96 4.39 -1.71
CA PRO A 77 3.90 3.31 -1.35
C PRO A 77 4.70 2.77 -2.53
N ILE A 78 4.11 2.76 -3.74
CA ILE A 78 4.78 2.31 -4.96
C ILE A 78 5.92 3.27 -5.31
N PHE A 79 5.72 4.59 -5.17
CA PHE A 79 6.79 5.57 -5.37
C PHE A 79 7.83 5.56 -4.24
N ILE A 80 7.41 5.29 -3.00
CA ILE A 80 8.32 5.14 -1.86
C ILE A 80 9.30 3.99 -2.10
N ILE A 81 8.81 2.80 -2.46
CA ILE A 81 9.67 1.65 -2.77
C ILE A 81 10.41 1.87 -4.09
N GLY A 82 9.67 2.18 -5.16
CA GLY A 82 10.19 2.36 -6.51
C GLY A 82 11.28 1.33 -6.87
N THR A 83 12.46 1.84 -7.19
CA THR A 83 13.64 1.05 -7.59
C THR A 83 14.51 0.59 -6.42
N ALA A 84 14.17 0.93 -5.17
CA ALA A 84 15.06 0.77 -4.02
C ALA A 84 15.46 -0.70 -3.77
N LEU A 85 14.56 -1.66 -3.98
CA LEU A 85 14.88 -3.09 -3.83
C LEU A 85 15.87 -3.59 -4.88
N ILE A 86 15.79 -3.06 -6.10
CA ILE A 86 16.71 -3.41 -7.19
C ILE A 86 18.06 -2.78 -6.93
N GLU A 87 18.10 -1.49 -6.55
CA GLU A 87 19.33 -0.78 -6.19
C GLU A 87 20.05 -1.42 -5.00
N LEU A 88 19.30 -1.92 -4.00
CA LEU A 88 19.84 -2.64 -2.86
C LEU A 88 20.57 -3.92 -3.32
N TRP A 89 19.99 -4.64 -4.28
CA TRP A 89 20.61 -5.83 -4.83
C TRP A 89 21.82 -5.50 -5.70
N GLU A 90 21.72 -4.53 -6.62
CA GLU A 90 22.84 -4.09 -7.46
C GLU A 90 24.05 -3.68 -6.59
N LYS A 91 23.83 -2.89 -5.53
CA LYS A 91 24.92 -2.41 -4.64
C LYS A 91 25.48 -3.50 -3.73
N LYS A 92 24.68 -4.47 -3.30
CA LYS A 92 25.12 -5.54 -2.38
C LYS A 92 25.42 -6.87 -3.06
N ALA A 93 25.17 -7.04 -4.36
CA ALA A 93 25.40 -8.29 -5.09
C ALA A 93 26.86 -8.75 -4.99
N ILE A 94 27.81 -7.83 -5.13
CA ILE A 94 29.25 -8.10 -5.02
C ILE A 94 29.60 -8.58 -3.61
N LEU A 95 29.10 -7.88 -2.59
CA LEU A 95 29.33 -8.20 -1.18
C LEU A 95 28.66 -9.54 -0.78
N LEU A 96 27.51 -9.86 -1.37
CA LEU A 96 26.80 -11.13 -1.19
C LEU A 96 27.54 -12.31 -1.83
N ARG A 97 28.17 -12.11 -3.00
CA ARG A 97 29.04 -13.13 -3.63
C ARG A 97 30.28 -13.40 -2.77
N GLY A 98 30.92 -12.35 -2.24
CA GLY A 98 32.09 -12.48 -1.37
C GLY A 98 31.82 -13.19 -0.04
N LEU A 99 30.61 -13.04 0.52
CA LEU A 99 30.22 -13.64 1.80
C LEU A 99 29.46 -14.99 1.66
N GLN A 100 29.37 -15.56 0.45
CA GLN A 100 28.68 -16.82 0.15
C GLN A 100 27.23 -16.93 0.67
N TYR A 101 26.50 -15.82 0.71
CA TYR A 101 25.12 -15.85 1.18
C TYR A 101 24.18 -16.53 0.17
N LYS A 102 23.32 -17.42 0.66
CA LYS A 102 22.27 -18.05 -0.16
C LYS A 102 21.25 -17.00 -0.62
N LYS A 103 20.89 -17.00 -1.92
CA LYS A 103 19.86 -16.10 -2.51
C LYS A 103 18.55 -16.07 -1.70
N ARG A 104 18.19 -17.18 -1.03
CA ARG A 104 17.01 -17.30 -0.17
C ARG A 104 16.98 -16.28 0.96
N ILE A 105 18.11 -16.03 1.62
CA ILE A 105 18.18 -15.13 2.78
C ILE A 105 17.90 -13.69 2.34
N PHE A 106 18.46 -13.29 1.19
CA PHE A 106 18.22 -11.97 0.63
C PHE A 106 16.75 -11.76 0.24
N PHE A 107 16.14 -12.76 -0.38
CA PHE A 107 14.72 -12.74 -0.72
C PHE A 107 13.85 -12.53 0.53
N THR A 108 14.11 -13.27 1.62
CA THR A 108 13.38 -13.12 2.88
C THR A 108 13.53 -11.71 3.45
N ILE A 109 14.72 -11.11 3.37
CA ILE A 109 14.96 -9.74 3.84
C ILE A 109 14.20 -8.74 2.96
N ASN A 110 14.16 -8.93 1.64
CA ASN A 110 13.36 -8.07 0.74
C ASN A 110 11.86 -8.12 1.07
N LEU A 111 11.32 -9.32 1.29
CA LEU A 111 9.92 -9.46 1.73
C LEU A 111 9.67 -8.75 3.05
N LEU A 112 10.60 -8.88 4.00
CA LEU A 112 10.51 -8.20 5.29
C LEU A 112 10.59 -6.67 5.13
N CYS A 113 11.45 -6.15 4.26
CA CYS A 113 11.51 -4.72 3.92
C CYS A 113 10.17 -4.22 3.35
N ILE A 114 9.57 -4.95 2.39
CA ILE A 114 8.26 -4.61 1.83
C ILE A 114 7.20 -4.57 2.95
N ALA A 115 7.14 -5.60 3.78
CA ALA A 115 6.20 -5.68 4.89
C ALA A 115 6.40 -4.53 5.91
N CYS A 116 7.64 -4.21 6.26
CA CYS A 116 7.96 -3.08 7.14
C CYS A 116 7.51 -1.74 6.55
N VAL A 117 7.73 -1.51 5.25
CA VAL A 117 7.26 -0.29 4.57
C VAL A 117 5.73 -0.22 4.58
N THR A 118 5.04 -1.32 4.28
CA THR A 118 3.56 -1.32 4.31
C THR A 118 3.02 -1.00 5.69
N LEU A 119 3.56 -1.64 6.73
CA LEU A 119 3.06 -1.49 8.09
C LEU A 119 3.36 -0.08 8.62
N SER A 120 4.59 0.40 8.45
CA SER A 120 4.98 1.77 8.84
C SER A 120 4.18 2.84 8.09
N TYR A 121 3.95 2.66 6.79
CA TYR A 121 3.14 3.60 6.01
C TYR A 121 1.69 3.66 6.49
N VAL A 122 1.01 2.51 6.65
CA VAL A 122 -0.39 2.50 7.07
C VAL A 122 -0.54 3.04 8.51
N THR A 123 0.37 2.68 9.41
CA THR A 123 0.36 3.20 10.79
C THR A 123 0.58 4.71 10.85
N LEU A 124 1.62 5.22 10.16
CA LEU A 124 1.91 6.66 10.14
C LEU A 124 0.76 7.47 9.50
N THR A 125 0.20 6.97 8.39
CA THR A 125 -0.94 7.65 7.75
C THR A 125 -2.21 7.57 8.60
N SER A 126 -2.43 6.47 9.33
CA SER A 126 -3.55 6.37 10.28
C SER A 126 -3.39 7.35 11.45
N ILE A 127 -2.16 7.56 11.94
CA ILE A 127 -1.87 8.59 12.95
C ILE A 127 -2.18 9.98 12.40
N TRP A 128 -1.79 10.28 11.15
CA TRP A 128 -2.14 11.55 10.51
C TRP A 128 -3.65 11.74 10.36
N MET A 129 -4.39 10.71 9.95
CA MET A 129 -5.86 10.78 9.87
C MET A 129 -6.49 11.02 11.25
N TYR A 130 -5.98 10.37 12.29
CA TYR A 130 -6.43 10.60 13.66
C TYR A 130 -6.18 12.05 14.11
N LEU A 131 -4.96 12.56 13.88
CA LEU A 131 -4.61 13.95 14.18
C LEU A 131 -5.47 14.94 13.40
N ALA A 132 -5.68 14.71 12.11
CA ALA A 132 -6.52 15.54 11.25
C ALA A 132 -7.98 15.54 11.73
N ASN A 133 -8.50 14.40 12.18
CA ASN A 133 -9.83 14.30 12.78
C ASN A 133 -9.96 15.03 14.12
N CYS A 134 -8.91 15.11 14.93
CA CYS A 134 -8.93 15.92 16.16
C CYS A 134 -9.18 17.41 15.89
N PHE A 135 -8.84 17.93 14.70
CA PHE A 135 -9.13 19.31 14.31
C PHE A 135 -10.60 19.55 13.91
N ILE A 136 -11.35 18.51 13.54
CA ILE A 136 -12.75 18.60 13.08
C ILE A 136 -13.73 18.75 14.28
N ARG A 137 -13.21 18.70 15.52
CA ARG A 137 -13.96 18.58 16.78
C ARG A 137 -15.04 19.65 16.98
N THR A 138 -16.28 19.32 16.59
CA THR A 138 -17.50 20.01 17.09
C THR A 138 -18.72 19.11 17.34
N ASN A 139 -18.73 17.80 17.06
CA ASN A 139 -19.85 16.96 17.50
C ASN A 139 -19.45 15.51 17.83
N ASP A 140 -19.65 15.14 19.09
CA ASP A 140 -19.38 13.82 19.71
C ASP A 140 -20.15 12.62 19.12
N ASN A 141 -20.86 12.80 18.00
CA ASN A 141 -21.81 11.83 17.47
C ASN A 141 -21.35 11.06 16.23
N LEU A 142 -20.18 11.37 15.65
CA LEU A 142 -19.60 10.51 14.61
C LEU A 142 -18.78 9.38 15.23
N LYS A 143 -19.51 8.41 15.83
CA LYS A 143 -18.97 7.08 16.11
C LYS A 143 -18.77 6.37 14.78
N ILE A 144 -17.66 6.62 14.10
CA ILE A 144 -17.14 5.60 13.17
C ILE A 144 -17.01 4.33 14.00
N ASN A 145 -17.68 3.28 13.54
CA ASN A 145 -17.64 2.00 14.19
C ASN A 145 -16.17 1.57 14.24
N VAL A 146 -15.61 1.43 15.45
CA VAL A 146 -14.20 1.05 15.65
C VAL A 146 -13.88 -0.24 14.88
N LYS A 147 -14.88 -1.11 14.71
CA LYS A 147 -14.80 -2.34 13.90
C LYS A 147 -14.54 -2.06 12.40
N GLU A 148 -15.18 -1.06 11.81
CA GLU A 148 -15.00 -0.72 10.40
C GLU A 148 -13.63 -0.08 10.14
N LEU A 149 -13.18 0.78 11.06
CA LEU A 149 -11.86 1.41 10.95
C LEU A 149 -10.72 0.38 11.11
N THR A 150 -10.87 -0.55 12.06
CA THR A 150 -9.91 -1.65 12.25
C THR A 150 -9.91 -2.62 11.08
N LEU A 151 -11.07 -2.94 10.52
CA LEU A 151 -11.17 -3.74 9.30
C LEU A 151 -10.48 -3.02 8.13
N LEU A 152 -10.74 -1.72 7.93
CA LEU A 152 -10.06 -0.91 6.92
C LEU A 152 -8.54 -0.93 7.10
N PHE A 153 -8.05 -0.76 8.32
CA PHE A 153 -6.62 -0.84 8.61
C PHE A 153 -6.02 -2.18 8.15
N ILE A 154 -6.64 -3.30 8.52
CA ILE A 154 -6.19 -4.64 8.12
C ILE A 154 -6.22 -4.79 6.60
N CYS A 155 -7.31 -4.38 5.96
CA CYS A 155 -7.48 -4.45 4.51
C CYS A 155 -6.46 -3.58 3.76
N LEU A 156 -6.12 -2.39 4.27
CA LEU A 156 -5.10 -1.51 3.69
C LEU A 156 -3.70 -2.14 3.79
N VAL A 157 -3.33 -2.70 4.95
CA VAL A 157 -2.03 -3.38 5.11
C VAL A 157 -1.91 -4.53 4.11
N LEU A 158 -2.91 -5.41 4.03
CA LEU A 158 -2.87 -6.58 3.15
C LEU A 158 -2.88 -6.19 1.66
N ASN A 159 -3.72 -5.22 1.26
CA ASN A 159 -3.78 -4.79 -0.14
C ASN A 159 -2.52 -4.05 -0.58
N LEU A 160 -1.94 -3.19 0.26
CA LEU A 160 -0.67 -2.54 -0.05
C LEU A 160 0.47 -3.55 -0.12
N LEU A 161 0.47 -4.58 0.72
CA LEU A 161 1.41 -5.69 0.62
C LEU A 161 1.29 -6.41 -0.73
N LEU A 162 0.06 -6.73 -1.17
CA LEU A 162 -0.19 -7.31 -2.48
C LEU A 162 0.32 -6.40 -3.61
N LEU A 163 -0.03 -5.11 -3.59
CA LEU A 163 0.37 -4.14 -4.60
C LEU A 163 1.90 -3.99 -4.70
N LEU A 164 2.59 -3.94 -3.57
CA LEU A 164 4.05 -3.84 -3.56
C LEU A 164 4.74 -5.14 -3.98
N LEU A 165 4.14 -6.31 -3.73
CA LEU A 165 4.61 -7.57 -4.30
C LEU A 165 4.46 -7.57 -5.82
N ILE A 166 3.30 -7.18 -6.36
CA ILE A 166 3.08 -7.05 -7.80
C ILE A 166 4.11 -6.07 -8.39
N HIS A 167 4.29 -4.90 -7.77
CA HIS A 167 5.27 -3.91 -8.17
C HIS A 167 6.69 -4.50 -8.20
N SER A 168 7.09 -5.21 -7.14
CA SER A 168 8.42 -5.83 -7.06
C SER A 168 8.63 -6.86 -8.18
N ILE A 169 7.62 -7.66 -8.52
CA ILE A 169 7.72 -8.64 -9.60
C ILE A 169 7.87 -7.96 -10.96
N ILE A 170 7.02 -6.98 -11.28
CA ILE A 170 7.05 -6.31 -12.59
C ILE A 170 8.33 -5.48 -12.74
N SER A 171 8.76 -4.81 -11.66
CA SER A 171 9.98 -4.00 -11.65
C SER A 171 11.25 -4.82 -11.88
N LEU A 172 11.24 -6.13 -11.58
CA LEU A 172 12.33 -7.02 -11.98
C LEU A 172 12.50 -7.04 -13.50
N PHE A 173 11.44 -6.96 -14.30
CA PHE A 173 11.56 -6.96 -15.76
C PHE A 173 11.88 -5.56 -16.29
N ASN A 174 11.17 -4.54 -15.81
CA ASN A 174 11.44 -3.16 -16.18
C ASN A 174 11.00 -2.22 -15.05
N LYS A 175 11.94 -1.36 -14.60
CA LYS A 175 11.75 -0.39 -13.52
C LYS A 175 10.53 0.52 -13.75
N ALA A 176 10.32 1.00 -14.98
CA ALA A 176 9.20 1.90 -15.31
C ALA A 176 7.85 1.16 -15.40
N LEU A 177 7.83 -0.05 -15.98
CA LEU A 177 6.61 -0.86 -16.10
C LEU A 177 6.04 -1.23 -14.73
N GLY A 178 6.90 -1.41 -13.71
CA GLY A 178 6.45 -1.69 -12.36
C GLY A 178 5.57 -0.59 -11.77
N VAL A 179 5.90 0.68 -12.03
CA VAL A 179 5.09 1.81 -11.54
C VAL A 179 3.83 1.94 -12.39
N ILE A 180 3.97 1.94 -13.72
CA ILE A 180 2.84 2.12 -14.65
C ILE A 180 1.80 1.02 -14.47
N GLY A 181 2.22 -0.25 -14.35
CA GLY A 181 1.32 -1.39 -14.19
C GLY A 181 0.51 -1.32 -12.89
N CYS A 182 1.15 -0.99 -11.76
CA CYS A 182 0.42 -0.86 -10.50
C CYS A 182 -0.51 0.36 -10.49
N SER A 183 -0.09 1.49 -11.07
CA SER A 183 -0.97 2.66 -11.23
C SER A 183 -2.19 2.34 -12.10
N PHE A 184 -2.01 1.60 -13.19
CA PHE A 184 -3.09 1.17 -14.05
C PHE A 184 -4.08 0.27 -13.31
N ILE A 185 -3.59 -0.70 -12.52
CA ILE A 185 -4.42 -1.55 -11.67
C ILE A 185 -5.26 -0.70 -10.70
N ILE A 186 -4.64 0.26 -10.01
CA ILE A 186 -5.32 1.14 -9.06
C ILE A 186 -6.38 1.99 -9.76
N ILE A 187 -6.08 2.58 -10.92
CA ILE A 187 -7.03 3.43 -11.66
C ILE A 187 -8.20 2.63 -12.23
N LEU A 188 -7.98 1.38 -12.65
CA LEU A 188 -9.03 0.54 -13.23
C LEU A 188 -9.96 -0.04 -12.16
N THR A 189 -9.46 -0.25 -10.93
CA THR A 189 -10.21 -0.84 -9.80
C THR A 189 -11.60 -0.24 -9.58
N PRO A 190 -11.78 1.09 -9.48
CA PRO A 190 -13.09 1.67 -9.18
C PRO A 190 -14.12 1.39 -10.27
N TYR A 191 -13.69 1.14 -11.51
CA TYR A 191 -14.55 0.82 -12.64
C TYR A 191 -14.86 -0.68 -12.78
N THR A 192 -14.34 -1.53 -11.90
CA THR A 192 -14.61 -2.97 -11.93
C THR A 192 -15.81 -3.35 -11.05
N LYS A 193 -16.69 -4.18 -11.59
CA LYS A 193 -17.87 -4.75 -10.89
C LYS A 193 -17.58 -6.05 -10.14
N ILE A 194 -16.36 -6.58 -10.24
CA ILE A 194 -16.01 -7.89 -9.69
C ILE A 194 -15.97 -7.79 -8.16
N SER A 195 -16.98 -8.35 -7.48
CA SER A 195 -17.14 -8.22 -6.02
C SER A 195 -15.97 -8.78 -5.20
N LEU A 196 -15.35 -9.86 -5.67
CA LEU A 196 -14.21 -10.54 -5.02
C LEU A 196 -12.85 -9.89 -5.30
N TYR A 197 -12.82 -8.74 -5.98
CA TYR A 197 -11.57 -8.06 -6.28
C TYR A 197 -10.94 -7.49 -4.99
N PRO A 198 -9.68 -7.82 -4.65
CA PRO A 198 -9.14 -7.53 -3.31
C PRO A 198 -9.09 -6.05 -2.94
N LEU A 199 -8.81 -5.19 -3.93
CA LEU A 199 -8.73 -3.74 -3.70
C LEU A 199 -10.10 -3.11 -3.40
N ASN A 200 -11.21 -3.78 -3.71
CA ASN A 200 -12.55 -3.30 -3.33
C ASN A 200 -12.71 -3.18 -1.83
N LEU A 201 -12.03 -4.03 -1.05
CA LEU A 201 -12.03 -3.99 0.41
C LEU A 201 -11.31 -2.76 1.00
N THR A 202 -10.76 -1.88 0.17
CA THR A 202 -10.20 -0.60 0.63
C THR A 202 -11.16 0.57 0.40
N MET A 203 -12.31 0.32 -0.23
CA MET A 203 -13.38 1.31 -0.44
C MET A 203 -14.52 1.04 0.53
N LEU A 204 -14.81 1.99 1.40
CA LEU A 204 -15.86 1.90 2.42
C LEU A 204 -17.25 1.71 1.82
N SER A 205 -17.54 2.32 0.67
CA SER A 205 -18.81 2.15 -0.06
C SER A 205 -19.11 0.69 -0.44
N ARG A 206 -18.08 -0.14 -0.64
CA ARG A 206 -18.23 -1.54 -1.07
C ARG A 206 -18.35 -2.53 0.08
N TYR A 207 -18.21 -2.09 1.33
CA TYR A 207 -18.16 -3.00 2.50
C TYR A 207 -19.43 -3.80 2.71
N GLN A 208 -20.59 -3.20 2.43
CA GLN A 208 -21.89 -3.85 2.61
C GLN A 208 -22.22 -4.82 1.46
N GLU A 209 -21.62 -4.61 0.29
CA GLU A 209 -21.90 -5.37 -0.92
C GLU A 209 -20.96 -6.59 -1.10
N VAL A 210 -19.79 -6.55 -0.45
CA VAL A 210 -18.76 -7.59 -0.58
C VAL A 210 -18.75 -8.52 0.63
N PRO A 211 -18.78 -9.85 0.45
CA PRO A 211 -18.59 -10.81 1.54
C PRO A 211 -17.13 -10.75 2.05
N TRP A 212 -16.89 -9.87 3.03
CA TRP A 212 -15.55 -9.48 3.52
C TRP A 212 -14.66 -10.67 3.91
N LEU A 213 -15.20 -11.68 4.60
CA LEU A 213 -14.43 -12.89 4.97
C LEU A 213 -13.88 -13.62 3.74
N LYS A 214 -14.72 -13.84 2.72
CA LYS A 214 -14.30 -14.53 1.47
C LYS A 214 -13.25 -13.72 0.74
N ALA A 215 -13.43 -12.41 0.66
CA ALA A 215 -12.51 -11.51 -0.02
C ALA A 215 -11.14 -11.42 0.72
N ILE A 216 -11.12 -11.45 2.06
CA ILE A 216 -9.86 -11.52 2.84
C ILE A 216 -9.12 -12.83 2.58
N VAL A 217 -9.83 -13.97 2.57
CA VAL A 217 -9.21 -15.27 2.28
C VAL A 217 -8.60 -15.27 0.88
N VAL A 218 -9.31 -14.75 -0.13
CA VAL A 218 -8.79 -14.60 -1.50
C VAL A 218 -7.56 -13.68 -1.52
N LEU A 219 -7.59 -12.56 -0.80
CA LEU A 219 -6.46 -11.64 -0.70
C LEU A 219 -5.22 -12.33 -0.10
N ILE A 220 -5.37 -13.09 0.98
CA ILE A 220 -4.26 -13.85 1.58
C ILE A 220 -3.71 -14.89 0.59
N LEU A 221 -4.58 -15.63 -0.10
CA LEU A 221 -4.17 -16.59 -1.12
C LEU A 221 -3.38 -15.91 -2.26
N MET A 222 -3.83 -14.74 -2.72
CA MET A 222 -3.12 -13.96 -3.74
C MET A 222 -1.76 -13.46 -3.24
N ILE A 223 -1.64 -13.02 -1.98
CA ILE A 223 -0.35 -12.63 -1.39
C ILE A 223 0.62 -13.81 -1.37
N ILE A 224 0.17 -14.99 -0.93
CA ILE A 224 0.99 -16.20 -0.90
C ILE A 224 1.43 -16.57 -2.32
N LEU A 225 0.49 -16.59 -3.27
CA LEU A 225 0.77 -16.88 -4.67
C LEU A 225 1.82 -15.91 -5.23
N MET A 226 1.62 -14.59 -5.07
CA MET A 226 2.57 -13.60 -5.58
C MET A 226 3.93 -13.69 -4.89
N ALA A 227 3.99 -13.98 -3.59
CA ALA A 227 5.26 -14.22 -2.90
C ALA A 227 6.00 -15.45 -3.46
N THR A 228 5.29 -16.54 -3.79
CA THR A 228 5.90 -17.73 -4.41
C THR A 228 6.40 -17.45 -5.83
N ILE A 229 5.63 -16.71 -6.63
CA ILE A 229 6.05 -16.28 -7.98
C ILE A 229 7.29 -15.40 -7.89
N TYR A 230 7.29 -14.43 -6.98
CA TYR A 230 8.43 -13.55 -6.75
C TYR A 230 9.68 -14.35 -6.37
N TYR A 231 9.54 -15.36 -5.50
CA TYR A 231 10.64 -16.25 -5.13
C TYR A 231 11.20 -17.03 -6.33
N PHE A 232 10.33 -17.61 -7.16
CA PHE A 232 10.73 -18.41 -8.32
C PHE A 232 11.48 -17.56 -9.36
N ILE A 233 10.95 -16.38 -9.68
CA ILE A 233 11.58 -15.44 -10.61
C ILE A 233 12.94 -14.99 -10.04
N PHE A 234 12.99 -14.64 -8.76
CA PHE A 234 14.23 -14.18 -8.12
C PHE A 234 15.32 -15.26 -8.08
N LYS A 235 14.94 -16.53 -7.88
CA LYS A 235 15.87 -17.67 -7.90
C LYS A 235 16.53 -17.83 -9.27
N ASN A 236 15.72 -17.78 -10.33
CA ASN A 236 16.14 -18.06 -11.71
C ASN A 236 16.85 -16.88 -12.38
N LYS A 237 16.69 -15.66 -11.85
CA LYS A 237 17.35 -14.49 -12.40
C LYS A 237 18.85 -14.50 -12.06
N GLU A 238 19.66 -14.63 -13.10
CA GLU A 238 21.10 -14.35 -13.04
C GLU A 238 21.29 -12.86 -13.31
N TYR A 239 21.70 -12.14 -12.28
CA TYR A 239 22.06 -10.75 -12.43
C TYR A 239 23.50 -10.71 -12.95
N LYS A 240 23.65 -10.26 -14.19
CA LYS A 240 24.95 -9.94 -14.79
C LYS A 240 25.57 -8.78 -14.01
#